data_AF-A0A021VPH8-F1
#
_entry.id   AF-A0A021VPH8-F1
#
_cell.length_a   1.000
_cell.length_b   1.000
_cell.length_c   1.000
_cell.angle_alpha   90.00
_cell.angle_beta   90.00
_cell.angle_gamma   90.00
#
_symmetry.space_group_name_H-M   'P 1'
#
loop_
_entity.id
_entity.type
_entity.pdbx_description
1 polymer ?
#
loop_
_entity_poly.entity_id
_entity_poly.type
_entity_poly.pdbx_seq_one_letter_code
_entity_poly.pdbx_strand_id
1 'polypeptide(L)'
;MIVAPRRRRRLSAALTTAVLLALAPLTPLGAASAVPGDPVASYVCHDTGSAYTKETTALTGHQNGHRRDVIPPSATFAGQNWTATGQAIWESGCVGGDPTVFDGPTVDKVTICHRTHAVTNPYRRITVSASAVDGAGGNDHTSHSGPVFDPARDYAPTEKIWGDIVPDAAAGGVDPGLNWTTGSAIWSGTTLTRAGRAVCGAMTVQRFAQVELGAGILPAAVVADLLEQGAEGDSTDPQELAGIVQAVEAAMELAPAATTDPATGVTPGGATLPGTVTFPLPAEDEQGTWWFAWGTDETLAGAATTTPVPLTGTGEAFPVSVPLTGLTGGTRYWFRTVGTVGGTTVRGEIRSFVTPTTTPDPTPDPTPDPTPDPTPDPTPRPLLAALRGVAWFDLDRDGRQDAEDPLLRGVPLEVEQVELAAIGFGRTAAAAPQARSVLTLLTDTAGRYGVTDLEPGPWRMTMQRPAGLDPTGDTDGGTDHTVGVVLVAGEVGRADAGFAGSARLSLTVTDPAGAPFTGPVALRWENAGVSFTTTLRAVGGVLDLPNVGVGTVTVESVGGVATSTVVRVTDATGTTSATVRLPASRPVPGAALAATGASVVLALGLAAAFAAVGTALLVGRRRLTR
;
A
#
# COMPACT_ATOMS: atom_id res chain seq x y z
N MET A 1 36.07 -38.01 72.46
CA MET A 1 36.85 -38.69 73.52
C MET A 1 37.98 -39.44 72.84
N ILE A 2 39.20 -39.34 73.36
CA ILE A 2 40.40 -40.13 73.00
C ILE A 2 41.29 -39.62 71.83
N VAL A 3 42.27 -38.79 72.24
CA VAL A 3 43.74 -38.96 72.07
C VAL A 3 44.37 -38.89 70.66
N ALA A 4 45.17 -37.84 70.47
CA ALA A 4 46.26 -37.65 69.48
C ALA A 4 47.45 -38.63 69.75
N PRO A 5 48.75 -38.42 69.40
CA PRO A 5 49.44 -37.45 68.53
C PRO A 5 50.64 -38.07 67.74
N ARG A 6 51.50 -37.23 67.13
CA ARG A 6 52.99 -37.31 66.95
C ARG A 6 53.41 -37.07 65.49
N ARG A 7 54.45 -36.29 65.12
CA ARG A 7 55.65 -35.66 65.74
C ARG A 7 56.04 -34.46 64.82
N ARG A 8 56.20 -33.21 65.28
CA ARG A 8 57.38 -32.51 65.86
C ARG A 8 58.75 -32.70 65.17
N ARG A 9 59.30 -31.59 64.64
CA ARG A 9 60.61 -30.93 64.92
C ARG A 9 60.70 -29.67 64.01
N ARG A 10 60.60 -28.40 64.46
CA ARG A 10 61.38 -27.51 65.37
C ARG A 10 62.79 -27.12 64.89
N LEU A 11 62.93 -25.84 64.50
CA LEU A 11 64.01 -24.86 64.75
C LEU A 11 63.38 -23.48 64.38
N SER A 12 62.99 -22.57 65.30
CA SER A 12 63.79 -21.65 66.16
C SER A 12 64.82 -20.88 65.30
N ALA A 13 64.67 -19.58 65.04
CA ALA A 13 64.70 -18.52 66.05
C ALA A 13 63.84 -17.29 65.68
N ALA A 14 63.28 -16.67 66.73
CA ALA A 14 62.65 -15.37 66.72
C ALA A 14 63.67 -14.31 67.13
N LEU A 15 63.53 -13.09 66.60
CA LEU A 15 63.70 -11.86 67.38
C LEU A 15 62.97 -10.70 66.68
N THR A 16 61.89 -10.24 67.34
CA THR A 16 61.49 -8.84 67.61
C THR A 16 61.55 -7.76 66.52
N THR A 17 60.63 -6.80 66.37
CA THR A 17 59.30 -6.45 66.88
C THR A 17 58.95 -5.17 66.10
N ALA A 18 57.83 -5.10 65.39
CA ALA A 18 57.12 -3.84 65.15
C ALA A 18 55.66 -4.15 64.80
N VAL A 19 54.78 -3.72 65.69
CA VAL A 19 53.32 -3.85 65.62
C VAL A 19 52.78 -2.89 64.56
N LEU A 20 52.02 -3.40 63.58
CA LEU A 20 50.98 -2.61 62.93
C LEU A 20 49.65 -3.36 63.09
N LEU A 21 48.80 -2.80 63.96
CA LEU A 21 47.43 -3.20 64.19
C LEU A 21 46.56 -2.63 63.07
N ALA A 22 45.61 -3.44 62.62
CA ALA A 22 44.67 -3.17 61.54
C ALA A 22 43.85 -1.89 61.76
N LEU A 23 43.77 -1.09 60.70
CA LEU A 23 42.69 -0.15 60.40
C LEU A 23 42.48 -0.20 58.87
N ALA A 24 41.24 -0.42 58.46
CA ALA A 24 40.82 -0.42 57.06
C ALA A 24 41.16 0.90 56.36
N PRO A 25 41.44 0.89 55.05
CA PRO A 25 41.25 2.06 54.23
C PRO A 25 40.10 1.86 53.23
N LEU A 26 39.18 2.81 53.27
CA LEU A 26 38.37 3.23 52.14
C LEU A 26 39.23 3.26 50.87
N THR A 27 38.78 2.59 49.82
CA THR A 27 39.34 2.77 48.47
C THR A 27 38.95 4.15 47.96
N PRO A 28 39.91 5.00 47.54
CA PRO A 28 39.59 6.25 46.86
C PRO A 28 39.26 5.97 45.39
N LEU A 29 38.34 6.76 44.84
CA LEU A 29 38.15 6.92 43.41
C LEU A 29 39.51 7.28 42.77
N GLY A 30 40.02 6.38 41.94
CA GLY A 30 41.15 6.64 41.06
C GLY A 30 40.69 7.46 39.86
N ALA A 31 41.12 8.72 39.83
CA ALA A 31 40.97 9.63 38.72
C ALA A 31 41.54 9.04 37.42
N ALA A 32 40.90 9.41 36.31
CA ALA A 32 41.38 9.19 34.96
C ALA A 32 42.83 9.65 34.82
N SER A 33 43.74 8.70 34.60
CA SER A 33 45.10 9.00 34.18
C SER A 33 45.06 9.29 32.68
N ALA A 34 45.01 10.58 32.33
CA ALA A 34 45.34 11.01 30.98
C ALA A 34 46.84 10.76 30.74
N VAL A 35 47.15 9.76 29.91
CA VAL A 35 48.50 9.55 29.39
C VAL A 35 48.72 10.56 28.25
N PRO A 36 49.77 11.41 28.29
CA PRO A 36 50.12 12.27 27.17
C PRO A 36 50.91 11.46 26.14
N GLY A 37 50.33 11.32 24.95
CA GLY A 37 51.01 10.82 23.75
C GLY A 37 50.90 9.32 23.53
N ASP A 38 49.77 8.88 22.97
CA ASP A 38 49.68 7.59 22.26
C ASP A 38 48.76 7.77 21.04
N PRO A 39 49.03 7.02 19.95
CA PRO A 39 48.49 7.28 18.62
C PRO A 39 46.99 7.04 18.60
N VAL A 40 46.30 7.71 17.66
CA VAL A 40 44.99 7.26 17.16
C VAL A 40 45.04 5.74 17.08
N ALA A 41 44.09 5.04 17.69
CA ALA A 41 44.09 3.58 17.71
C ALA A 41 44.45 3.04 16.33
N SER A 42 45.55 2.30 16.26
CA SER A 42 46.17 1.92 14.98
C SER A 42 45.31 0.94 14.18
N TYR A 43 44.22 0.44 14.76
CA TYR A 43 43.25 -0.46 14.15
C TYR A 43 41.96 -0.58 14.99
N VAL A 44 40.88 -1.00 14.33
CA VAL A 44 39.61 -1.43 14.92
C VAL A 44 39.45 -2.95 14.77
N CYS A 45 38.61 -3.56 15.61
CA CYS A 45 38.16 -4.93 15.37
C CYS A 45 36.82 -4.88 14.65
N HIS A 46 36.86 -5.14 13.35
CA HIS A 46 35.72 -5.13 12.46
C HIS A 46 35.00 -6.49 12.48
N ASP A 47 33.69 -6.47 12.72
CA ASP A 47 32.85 -7.67 12.70
C ASP A 47 32.55 -8.14 11.27
N THR A 48 32.86 -9.41 10.99
CA THR A 48 32.57 -10.08 9.72
C THR A 48 31.30 -10.95 9.77
N GLY A 49 30.54 -10.88 10.87
CA GLY A 49 29.35 -11.67 11.15
C GLY A 49 29.60 -13.03 11.81
N SER A 50 30.83 -13.54 11.76
CA SER A 50 31.23 -14.81 12.41
C SER A 50 32.50 -14.71 13.25
N ALA A 51 33.26 -13.63 13.10
CA ALA A 51 34.51 -13.36 13.81
C ALA A 51 34.89 -11.88 13.66
N TYR A 52 35.89 -11.46 14.43
CA TYR A 52 36.53 -10.15 14.26
C TYR A 52 37.73 -10.23 13.33
N THR A 53 37.92 -9.17 12.55
CA THR A 53 39.11 -8.93 11.76
C THR A 53 39.73 -7.59 12.12
N LYS A 54 41.05 -7.54 12.13
CA LYS A 54 41.80 -6.32 12.42
C LYS A 54 41.83 -5.43 11.18
N GLU A 55 41.26 -4.23 11.29
CA GLU A 55 41.22 -3.26 10.20
C GLU A 55 41.94 -1.97 10.58
N THR A 56 42.85 -1.51 9.71
CA THR A 56 43.72 -0.34 9.95
C THR A 56 43.27 0.91 9.19
N THR A 57 42.09 0.90 8.57
CA THR A 57 41.56 1.99 7.74
C THR A 57 40.84 3.04 8.61
N ALA A 58 40.84 4.31 8.17
CA ALA A 58 40.41 5.46 8.96
C ALA A 58 38.99 5.33 9.59
N LEU A 59 38.87 5.74 10.87
CA LEU A 59 37.68 5.69 11.73
C LEU A 59 36.39 6.27 11.13
N THR A 60 36.48 7.11 10.10
CA THR A 60 35.37 7.87 9.51
C THR A 60 34.32 7.00 8.79
N GLY A 61 34.59 5.71 8.55
CA GLY A 61 33.65 4.78 7.91
C GLY A 61 32.96 3.76 8.83
N HIS A 62 33.49 3.53 10.04
CA HIS A 62 33.00 2.45 10.93
C HIS A 62 31.94 2.90 11.94
N GLN A 63 31.82 4.20 12.17
CA GLN A 63 30.95 4.75 13.22
C GLN A 63 29.45 4.56 12.95
N ASN A 64 29.04 4.23 11.72
CA ASN A 64 27.62 4.18 11.31
C ASN A 64 27.23 2.97 10.42
N GLY A 65 28.11 1.98 10.23
CA GLY A 65 27.86 0.82 9.35
C GLY A 65 27.88 -0.55 10.04
N HIS A 66 28.56 -0.67 11.17
CA HIS A 66 28.87 -1.96 11.80
C HIS A 66 28.75 -1.88 13.32
N ARG A 67 27.53 -2.09 13.83
CA ARG A 67 27.18 -1.93 15.25
C ARG A 67 27.97 -2.84 16.20
N ARG A 68 28.50 -3.97 15.70
CA ARG A 68 29.27 -4.95 16.48
C ARG A 68 30.78 -4.71 16.47
N ASP A 69 31.28 -3.68 15.79
CA ASP A 69 32.70 -3.34 15.79
C ASP A 69 33.17 -2.93 17.19
N VAL A 70 34.39 -3.32 17.54
CA VAL A 70 35.05 -2.86 18.76
C VAL A 70 36.02 -1.75 18.41
N ILE A 71 35.68 -0.53 18.83
CA ILE A 71 36.44 0.67 18.53
C ILE A 71 36.93 1.29 19.85
N PRO A 72 38.24 1.37 20.08
CA PRO A 72 38.80 2.06 21.25
C PRO A 72 38.45 3.56 21.29
N PRO A 73 38.36 4.14 22.50
CA PRO A 73 38.12 5.55 22.68
C PRO A 73 39.27 6.38 22.10
N SER A 74 38.94 7.59 21.67
CA SER A 74 39.89 8.62 21.27
C SER A 74 39.54 9.96 21.94
N ALA A 75 40.34 11.01 21.69
CA ALA A 75 40.10 12.33 22.27
C ALA A 75 38.73 12.94 21.92
N THR A 76 38.09 12.50 20.83
CA THR A 76 36.80 13.01 20.34
C THR A 76 35.73 11.93 20.22
N PHE A 77 36.02 10.70 20.64
CA PHE A 77 35.11 9.56 20.50
C PHE A 77 35.17 8.67 21.74
N ALA A 78 34.03 8.37 22.37
CA ALA A 78 33.98 7.58 23.60
C ALA A 78 34.34 6.09 23.42
N GLY A 79 34.49 5.63 22.17
CA GLY A 79 34.67 4.23 21.82
C GLY A 79 33.33 3.54 21.53
N GLN A 80 33.36 2.50 20.70
CA GLN A 80 32.21 1.64 20.40
C GLN A 80 32.47 0.27 20.99
N ASN A 81 31.48 -0.29 21.70
CA ASN A 81 31.59 -1.58 22.39
C ASN A 81 32.82 -1.68 23.32
N TRP A 82 33.32 -0.55 23.86
CA TRP A 82 34.51 -0.48 24.70
C TRP A 82 34.26 -0.90 26.16
N THR A 83 33.61 -2.05 26.35
CA THR A 83 33.39 -2.70 27.65
C THR A 83 34.58 -3.59 28.02
N ALA A 84 34.57 -4.24 29.19
CA ALA A 84 35.61 -5.21 29.56
C ALA A 84 35.75 -6.35 28.52
N THR A 85 34.64 -6.76 27.91
CA THR A 85 34.63 -7.74 26.82
C THR A 85 35.25 -7.17 25.55
N GLY A 86 34.91 -5.94 25.17
CA GLY A 86 35.50 -5.29 23.99
C GLY A 86 36.99 -5.04 24.15
N GLN A 87 37.41 -4.58 25.33
CA GLN A 87 38.82 -4.43 25.67
C GLN A 87 39.57 -5.75 25.53
N ALA A 88 39.01 -6.87 26.02
CA ALA A 88 39.61 -8.19 25.88
C ALA A 88 39.75 -8.65 24.41
N ILE A 89 38.75 -8.39 23.56
CA ILE A 89 38.79 -8.70 22.12
C ILE A 89 39.81 -7.83 21.38
N TRP A 90 39.91 -6.55 21.75
CA TRP A 90 40.89 -5.65 21.16
C TRP A 90 42.32 -5.98 21.60
N GLU A 91 42.53 -6.29 22.89
CA GLU A 91 43.80 -6.73 23.47
C GLU A 91 44.27 -8.08 22.93
N SER A 92 43.35 -8.97 22.51
CA SER A 92 43.69 -10.21 21.82
C SER A 92 44.16 -10.00 20.37
N GLY A 93 44.14 -8.75 19.88
CA GLY A 93 44.46 -8.41 18.49
C GLY A 93 43.33 -8.76 17.52
N CYS A 94 42.08 -8.72 17.98
CA CYS A 94 40.89 -9.13 17.24
C CYS A 94 40.83 -10.65 16.94
N VAL A 95 41.55 -11.47 17.72
CA VAL A 95 41.62 -12.92 17.52
C VAL A 95 40.81 -13.63 18.60
N GLY A 96 39.74 -14.30 18.17
CA GLY A 96 38.82 -15.00 19.08
C GLY A 96 37.93 -14.02 19.85
N GLY A 97 36.64 -14.28 19.78
CA GLY A 97 35.59 -13.41 20.31
C GLY A 97 34.32 -13.71 19.54
N ASP A 98 33.22 -13.88 20.26
CA ASP A 98 31.91 -14.10 19.67
C ASP A 98 31.26 -12.72 19.44
N PRO A 99 31.05 -12.28 18.18
CA PRO A 99 30.46 -10.97 17.90
C PRO A 99 29.07 -10.79 18.50
N THR A 100 28.36 -11.89 18.76
CA THR A 100 27.01 -11.86 19.35
C THR A 100 26.98 -11.41 20.81
N VAL A 101 28.14 -11.31 21.47
CA VAL A 101 28.23 -10.85 22.87
C VAL A 101 27.91 -9.36 23.04
N PHE A 102 27.92 -8.59 21.94
CA PHE A 102 27.46 -7.20 21.92
C PHE A 102 26.03 -7.04 21.41
N ASP A 103 25.32 -8.16 21.19
CA ASP A 103 23.88 -8.13 21.01
C ASP A 103 23.25 -7.83 22.38
N GLY A 104 23.21 -6.53 22.73
CA GLY A 104 22.19 -6.03 23.66
C GLY A 104 20.80 -6.36 23.10
N PRO A 105 19.70 -6.18 23.86
CA PRO A 105 18.36 -6.37 23.31
C PRO A 105 18.21 -5.43 22.09
N THR A 106 18.33 -5.99 20.88
CA THR A 106 18.26 -5.23 19.64
C THR A 106 16.80 -4.92 19.39
N VAL A 107 16.36 -3.71 19.73
CA VAL A 107 15.27 -3.15 18.94
C VAL A 107 15.94 -2.67 17.65
N ASP A 108 16.01 -3.56 16.65
CA ASP A 108 16.43 -3.17 15.29
C ASP A 108 15.47 -2.13 14.70
N LYS A 109 14.27 -2.07 15.29
CA LYS A 109 13.15 -1.22 14.90
C LYS A 109 12.55 -0.56 16.13
N VAL A 110 12.15 0.70 16.01
CA VAL A 110 11.46 1.43 17.06
C VAL A 110 10.15 1.94 16.49
N THR A 111 9.03 1.66 17.18
CA THR A 111 7.75 2.27 16.82
C THR A 111 7.63 3.62 17.53
N ILE A 112 7.29 4.66 16.78
CA ILE A 112 7.23 6.06 17.24
C ILE A 112 5.91 6.71 16.81
N CYS A 113 5.50 7.78 17.49
CA CYS A 113 4.48 8.68 16.98
C CYS A 113 5.19 9.80 16.24
N HIS A 114 5.20 9.70 14.92
CA HIS A 114 5.72 10.75 14.07
C HIS A 114 4.70 11.89 13.95
N ARG A 115 5.13 13.13 14.16
CA ARG A 115 4.28 14.32 14.04
C ARG A 115 3.80 14.52 12.59
N THR A 116 2.55 14.92 12.41
CA THR A 116 1.99 15.29 11.09
C THR A 116 1.80 16.81 10.99
N HIS A 117 1.28 17.34 9.87
CA HIS A 117 0.88 18.76 9.78
C HIS A 117 -0.59 19.00 10.12
N ALA A 118 -1.39 17.94 10.32
CA ALA A 118 -2.84 18.03 10.48
C ALA A 118 -3.28 18.02 11.95
N VAL A 119 -3.96 19.09 12.38
CA VAL A 119 -4.51 19.21 13.75
C VAL A 119 -5.56 18.14 14.06
N THR A 120 -6.31 17.70 13.05
CA THR A 120 -7.33 16.65 13.17
C THR A 120 -6.72 15.26 13.32
N ASN A 121 -5.44 15.11 13.01
CA ASN A 121 -4.70 13.86 13.10
C ASN A 121 -3.21 14.14 13.30
N PRO A 122 -2.81 14.51 14.52
CA PRO A 122 -1.51 15.13 14.77
C PRO A 122 -0.35 14.14 14.77
N TYR A 123 -0.61 12.84 14.90
CA TYR A 123 0.45 11.83 14.87
C TYR A 123 0.10 10.66 13.96
N ARG A 124 1.12 10.18 13.24
CA ARG A 124 1.12 8.88 12.57
C ARG A 124 1.98 7.92 13.37
N ARG A 125 1.43 6.76 13.74
CA ARG A 125 2.21 5.68 14.36
C ARG A 125 2.96 4.91 13.28
N ILE A 126 4.28 4.94 13.34
CA ILE A 126 5.17 4.29 12.36
C ILE A 126 6.24 3.47 13.06
N THR A 127 6.76 2.46 12.38
CA THR A 127 7.96 1.73 12.81
C THR A 127 9.13 2.20 11.97
N VAL A 128 10.25 2.55 12.58
CA VAL A 128 11.46 3.03 11.90
C VAL A 128 12.68 2.23 12.33
N SER A 129 13.78 2.35 11.61
CA SER A 129 15.07 1.82 12.08
C SER A 129 15.44 2.45 13.42
N ALA A 130 16.07 1.70 14.33
CA ALA A 130 16.60 2.30 15.56
C ALA A 130 17.69 3.36 15.30
N SER A 131 18.34 3.36 14.13
CA SER A 131 19.24 4.46 13.73
C SER A 131 18.50 5.75 13.34
N ALA A 132 17.19 5.71 13.20
CA ALA A 132 16.40 6.90 12.88
C ALA A 132 15.96 7.66 14.14
N VAL A 133 16.39 7.21 15.33
CA VAL A 133 16.05 7.81 16.63
C VAL A 133 17.25 7.94 17.56
N ASP A 134 18.47 7.76 17.04
CA ASP A 134 19.71 7.72 17.85
C ASP A 134 20.41 9.08 17.99
N GLY A 135 19.86 10.14 17.38
CA GLY A 135 20.48 11.46 17.39
C GLY A 135 21.45 11.71 16.23
N ALA A 136 21.54 10.80 15.25
CA ALA A 136 22.48 10.86 14.13
C ALA A 136 21.83 10.53 12.77
N GLY A 137 22.38 11.11 11.69
CA GLY A 137 21.96 10.81 10.32
C GLY A 137 20.94 11.79 9.71
N GLY A 138 20.47 11.49 8.50
CA GLY A 138 19.62 12.38 7.68
C GLY A 138 18.11 12.25 7.91
N ASN A 139 17.63 11.08 8.37
CA ASN A 139 16.22 10.80 8.66
C ASN A 139 16.01 10.63 10.17
N ASP A 140 16.64 11.48 10.97
CA ASP A 140 16.62 11.37 12.42
C ASP A 140 15.42 12.11 13.03
N HIS A 141 14.55 11.34 13.66
CA HIS A 141 13.35 11.79 14.34
C HIS A 141 13.64 12.56 15.63
N THR A 142 14.86 12.49 16.19
CA THR A 142 15.19 13.31 17.37
C THR A 142 15.22 14.81 17.08
N SER A 143 15.39 15.19 15.80
CA SER A 143 15.36 16.58 15.34
C SER A 143 13.96 17.23 15.48
N HIS A 144 12.90 16.42 15.52
CA HIS A 144 11.52 16.81 15.75
C HIS A 144 11.23 17.07 17.23
N SER A 145 12.02 17.96 17.84
CA SER A 145 12.07 18.20 19.28
C SER A 145 11.02 19.19 19.83
N GLY A 146 9.97 19.48 19.06
CA GLY A 146 8.85 20.31 19.52
C GLY A 146 8.12 19.70 20.73
N PRO A 147 7.25 20.47 21.42
CA PRO A 147 6.41 19.95 22.50
C PRO A 147 5.44 18.85 22.02
N VAL A 148 4.88 18.07 22.93
CA VAL A 148 3.81 17.11 22.59
C VAL A 148 2.51 17.85 22.19
N PHE A 149 1.75 17.30 21.25
CA PHE A 149 0.43 17.85 20.86
C PHE A 149 -0.52 17.99 22.06
N ASP A 150 -1.18 19.14 22.16
CA ASP A 150 -2.15 19.45 23.21
C ASP A 150 -3.57 19.53 22.63
N PRO A 151 -4.45 18.53 22.84
CA PRO A 151 -5.81 18.54 22.28
C PRO A 151 -6.71 19.67 22.80
N ALA A 152 -6.31 20.37 23.87
CA ALA A 152 -7.02 21.52 24.41
C ALA A 152 -6.65 22.85 23.72
N ARG A 153 -5.53 22.89 23.00
CA ARG A 153 -5.10 24.09 22.27
C ARG A 153 -5.76 24.16 20.90
N ASP A 154 -6.14 25.38 20.51
CA ASP A 154 -6.55 25.66 19.14
C ASP A 154 -5.30 25.96 18.30
N TYR A 155 -5.03 25.12 17.30
CA TYR A 155 -3.92 25.24 16.36
C TYR A 155 -4.41 25.76 15.01
N ALA A 156 -3.54 26.43 14.26
CA ALA A 156 -3.83 26.67 12.85
C ALA A 156 -3.77 25.33 12.07
N PRO A 157 -4.61 25.14 11.03
CA PRO A 157 -4.76 23.84 10.34
C PRO A 157 -3.48 23.21 9.78
N THR A 158 -2.43 24.00 9.50
CA THR A 158 -1.15 23.57 8.91
C THR A 158 0.04 23.72 9.87
N GLU A 159 -0.20 23.91 11.16
CA GLU A 159 0.84 24.27 12.14
C GLU A 159 1.61 23.05 12.65
N LYS A 160 2.75 22.69 12.02
CA LYS A 160 3.62 21.57 12.46
C LYS A 160 4.54 21.94 13.64
N ILE A 161 3.96 22.31 14.79
CA ILE A 161 4.73 22.80 15.94
C ILE A 161 5.00 21.78 17.05
N TRP A 162 4.34 20.62 17.03
CA TRP A 162 4.62 19.57 18.00
C TRP A 162 5.77 18.68 17.52
N GLY A 163 6.37 17.94 18.45
CA GLY A 163 7.49 17.03 18.20
C GLY A 163 7.06 15.57 18.19
N ASP A 164 7.98 14.72 17.72
CA ASP A 164 7.82 13.26 17.71
C ASP A 164 7.78 12.70 19.14
N ILE A 165 7.14 11.55 19.31
CA ILE A 165 7.17 10.79 20.57
C ILE A 165 7.89 9.47 20.30
N VAL A 166 9.06 9.32 20.89
CA VAL A 166 9.91 8.12 20.81
C VAL A 166 9.94 7.48 22.21
N PRO A 167 9.53 6.21 22.35
CA PRO A 167 9.58 5.51 23.63
C PRO A 167 10.98 5.46 24.24
N ASP A 168 11.04 5.41 25.57
CA ASP A 168 12.30 5.11 26.27
C ASP A 168 12.69 3.63 26.10
N ALA A 169 13.91 3.27 26.51
CA ALA A 169 14.39 1.89 26.44
C ALA A 169 13.52 0.90 27.25
N ALA A 170 12.88 1.34 28.35
CA ALA A 170 12.00 0.48 29.15
C ALA A 170 10.67 0.16 28.44
N ALA A 171 10.26 1.01 27.50
CA ALA A 171 9.06 0.87 26.68
C ALA A 171 9.34 0.37 25.24
N GLY A 172 10.54 -0.15 24.99
CA GLY A 172 10.92 -0.73 23.68
C GLY A 172 11.43 0.30 22.66
N GLY A 173 11.86 1.48 23.10
CA GLY A 173 12.56 2.46 22.26
C GLY A 173 14.02 2.64 22.66
N VAL A 174 14.48 3.89 22.71
CA VAL A 174 15.89 4.27 22.99
C VAL A 174 15.99 5.11 24.25
N ASP A 175 17.13 5.16 24.93
CA ASP A 175 17.32 5.96 26.15
C ASP A 175 18.03 7.29 25.81
N PRO A 176 17.50 8.48 26.18
CA PRO A 176 16.34 8.75 27.05
C PRO A 176 14.96 8.81 26.35
N GLY A 177 14.87 8.47 25.07
CA GLY A 177 13.67 8.64 24.25
C GLY A 177 13.41 10.13 23.98
N LEU A 178 12.44 10.42 23.11
CA LEU A 178 12.04 11.80 22.78
C LEU A 178 10.60 12.03 23.22
N ASN A 179 10.38 13.10 23.99
CA ASN A 179 9.06 13.49 24.51
C ASN A 179 8.32 12.40 25.30
N TRP A 180 8.99 11.31 25.69
CA TRP A 180 8.33 10.11 26.20
C TRP A 180 7.51 10.34 27.47
N THR A 181 8.07 11.05 28.46
CA THR A 181 7.41 11.30 29.74
C THR A 181 6.05 11.99 29.55
N THR A 182 5.99 13.01 28.68
CA THR A 182 4.76 13.76 28.39
C THR A 182 3.89 13.06 27.35
N GLY A 183 4.48 12.30 26.42
CA GLY A 183 3.83 11.70 25.27
C GLY A 183 3.29 10.29 25.47
N SER A 184 3.67 9.59 26.56
CA SER A 184 3.30 8.19 26.80
C SER A 184 1.78 7.91 26.80
N ALA A 185 0.95 8.88 27.19
CA ALA A 185 -0.51 8.77 27.12
C ALA A 185 -1.05 8.82 25.68
N ILE A 186 -0.44 9.66 24.82
CA ILE A 186 -0.74 9.69 23.39
C ILE A 186 -0.27 8.40 22.72
N TRP A 187 0.95 7.95 23.06
CA TRP A 187 1.52 6.68 22.57
C TRP A 187 0.64 5.47 22.91
N SER A 188 0.15 5.39 24.14
CA SER A 188 -0.74 4.29 24.58
C SER A 188 -2.17 4.39 24.03
N GLY A 189 -2.53 5.47 23.33
CA GLY A 189 -3.86 5.70 22.79
C GLY A 189 -4.90 6.11 23.84
N THR A 190 -4.48 6.47 25.06
CA THR A 190 -5.38 6.93 26.13
C THR A 190 -5.79 8.39 25.97
N THR A 191 -4.97 9.19 25.28
CA THR A 191 -5.36 10.53 24.83
C THR A 191 -6.17 10.44 23.52
N LEU A 192 -7.36 11.05 23.52
CA LEU A 192 -8.27 11.06 22.38
C LEU A 192 -8.40 12.46 21.75
N THR A 193 -8.68 12.51 20.45
CA THR A 193 -9.09 13.74 19.75
C THR A 193 -10.48 14.18 20.22
N ARG A 194 -10.93 15.39 19.83
CA ARG A 194 -12.31 15.85 20.09
C ARG A 194 -13.37 14.93 19.48
N ALA A 195 -13.01 14.13 18.48
CA ALA A 195 -13.86 13.11 17.85
C ALA A 195 -13.81 11.74 18.55
N GLY A 196 -13.11 11.61 19.69
CA GLY A 196 -13.01 10.38 20.46
C GLY A 196 -12.06 9.31 19.88
N ARG A 197 -11.20 9.67 18.91
CA ARG A 197 -10.23 8.75 18.30
C ARG A 197 -8.87 8.86 18.98
N ALA A 198 -8.11 7.76 19.05
CA ALA A 198 -6.74 7.80 19.57
C ALA A 198 -5.88 8.80 18.77
N VAL A 199 -5.13 9.63 19.48
CA VAL A 199 -4.35 10.73 18.88
C VAL A 199 -3.17 10.23 18.04
N CYS A 200 -2.60 9.06 18.37
CA CYS A 200 -1.53 8.43 17.62
C CYS A 200 -1.94 7.02 17.16
N GLY A 201 -2.65 6.97 16.05
CA GLY A 201 -3.07 5.74 15.38
C GLY A 201 -2.10 5.34 14.26
N ALA A 202 -2.09 4.05 13.90
CA ALA A 202 -1.43 3.60 12.68
C ALA A 202 -2.21 4.10 11.46
N MET A 203 -1.50 4.42 10.38
CA MET A 203 -2.10 4.85 9.11
C MET A 203 -1.25 4.39 7.93
N THR A 204 -1.92 4.00 6.85
CA THR A 204 -1.24 3.80 5.56
C THR A 204 -0.77 5.12 4.95
N VAL A 205 0.08 5.01 3.94
CA VAL A 205 0.51 6.13 3.09
C VAL A 205 -0.69 6.87 2.47
N GLN A 206 -1.69 6.13 1.98
CA GLN A 206 -2.90 6.72 1.37
C GLN A 206 -3.68 7.56 2.37
N ARG A 207 -3.87 7.04 3.59
CA ARG A 207 -4.57 7.77 4.64
C ARG A 207 -3.80 8.99 5.12
N PHE A 208 -2.48 8.86 5.28
CA PHE A 208 -1.62 10.00 5.61
C PHE A 208 -1.73 11.09 4.54
N ALA A 209 -1.62 10.72 3.26
CA ALA A 209 -1.75 11.66 2.15
C ALA A 209 -3.11 12.38 2.15
N GLN A 210 -4.20 11.64 2.34
CA GLN A 210 -5.56 12.22 2.38
C GLN A 210 -5.69 13.27 3.49
N VAL A 211 -5.16 12.97 4.68
CA VAL A 211 -5.21 13.86 5.84
C VAL A 211 -4.41 15.14 5.57
N GLU A 212 -3.20 15.01 5.05
CA GLU A 212 -2.30 16.14 4.82
C GLU A 212 -2.81 17.04 3.67
N LEU A 213 -3.26 16.45 2.57
CA LEU A 213 -3.90 17.17 1.47
C LEU A 213 -5.17 17.89 1.96
N GLY A 214 -6.00 17.23 2.79
CA GLY A 214 -7.19 17.84 3.40
C GLY A 214 -6.87 18.97 4.37
N ALA A 215 -5.67 18.98 4.95
CA ALA A 215 -5.16 20.09 5.76
C ALA A 215 -4.58 21.24 4.90
N GLY A 216 -4.52 21.08 3.57
CA GLY A 216 -4.01 22.08 2.63
C GLY A 216 -2.50 21.98 2.38
N ILE A 217 -1.86 20.86 2.74
CA ILE A 217 -0.45 20.62 2.44
C ILE A 217 -0.28 20.28 0.96
N LEU A 218 0.76 20.82 0.33
CA LEU A 218 1.02 20.57 -1.08
C LEU A 218 1.46 19.11 -1.32
N PRO A 219 1.02 18.46 -2.41
CA PRO A 219 1.38 17.07 -2.73
C PRO A 219 2.88 16.75 -2.60
N ALA A 220 3.74 17.63 -3.12
CA ALA A 220 5.20 17.44 -3.04
C ALA A 220 5.74 17.47 -1.60
N ALA A 221 5.12 18.25 -0.71
CA ALA A 221 5.49 18.30 0.70
C ALA A 221 5.03 17.04 1.44
N VAL A 222 3.89 16.46 1.07
CA VAL A 222 3.42 15.17 1.59
C VAL A 222 4.39 14.05 1.22
N VAL A 223 4.85 13.99 -0.04
CA VAL A 223 5.84 13.01 -0.50
C VAL A 223 7.17 13.19 0.24
N ALA A 224 7.64 14.42 0.40
CA ALA A 224 8.87 14.71 1.13
C ALA A 224 8.78 14.25 2.60
N ASP A 225 7.64 14.49 3.26
CA ASP A 225 7.40 14.05 4.64
C ASP A 225 7.39 12.52 4.74
N LEU A 226 6.73 11.81 3.82
CA LEU A 226 6.73 10.34 3.77
C LEU A 226 8.14 9.75 3.60
N LEU A 227 8.98 10.37 2.77
CA LEU A 227 10.38 9.95 2.59
C LEU A 227 11.24 10.25 3.82
N GLU A 228 11.03 11.41 4.45
CA GLU A 228 11.71 11.81 5.69
C GLU A 228 11.36 10.85 6.84
N GLN A 229 10.11 10.39 6.91
CA GLN A 229 9.63 9.47 7.94
C GLN A 229 10.36 8.13 7.96
N GLY A 230 10.88 7.64 6.82
CA GLY A 230 11.60 6.36 6.76
C GLY A 230 10.84 5.18 7.37
N ALA A 231 9.51 5.20 7.29
CA ALA A 231 8.65 4.22 7.93
C ALA A 231 8.79 2.85 7.25
N GLU A 232 8.90 1.81 8.05
CA GLU A 232 8.93 0.43 7.57
C GLU A 232 7.59 0.05 6.93
N GLY A 233 7.67 -0.47 5.71
CA GLY A 233 6.51 -0.83 4.90
C GLY A 233 6.03 0.28 3.97
N ASP A 234 6.54 1.51 4.11
CA ASP A 234 6.34 2.55 3.12
C ASP A 234 7.37 2.42 1.99
N SER A 235 7.00 2.85 0.78
CA SER A 235 7.95 2.91 -0.33
C SER A 235 9.02 3.95 -0.07
N THR A 236 10.27 3.62 -0.43
CA THR A 236 11.39 4.57 -0.44
C THR A 236 11.52 5.30 -1.78
N ASP A 237 10.70 4.95 -2.78
CA ASP A 237 10.73 5.59 -4.09
C ASP A 237 9.86 6.87 -4.10
N PRO A 238 10.44 8.06 -4.33
CA PRO A 238 9.69 9.30 -4.45
C PRO A 238 8.63 9.26 -5.56
N GLN A 239 8.82 8.49 -6.63
CA GLN A 239 7.85 8.40 -7.74
C GLN A 239 6.63 7.56 -7.37
N GLU A 240 6.82 6.44 -6.69
CA GLU A 240 5.73 5.60 -6.20
C GLU A 240 4.86 6.37 -5.19
N LEU A 241 5.49 7.02 -4.22
CA LEU A 241 4.79 7.87 -3.25
C LEU A 241 4.06 9.03 -3.93
N ALA A 242 4.69 9.67 -4.94
CA ALA A 242 4.02 10.72 -5.71
C ALA A 242 2.80 10.19 -6.47
N GLY A 243 2.88 8.98 -7.03
CA GLY A 243 1.74 8.31 -7.67
C GLY A 243 0.59 8.06 -6.69
N ILE A 244 0.89 7.59 -5.49
CA ILE A 244 -0.11 7.41 -4.42
C ILE A 244 -0.76 8.75 -4.04
N VAL A 245 0.05 9.79 -3.79
CA VAL A 245 -0.46 11.12 -3.41
C VAL A 245 -1.33 11.72 -4.51
N GLN A 246 -0.95 11.57 -5.78
CA GLN A 246 -1.76 12.02 -6.93
C GLN A 246 -3.07 11.25 -7.06
N ALA A 247 -3.06 9.93 -6.85
CA ALA A 247 -4.28 9.13 -6.85
C ALA A 247 -5.23 9.58 -5.73
N VAL A 248 -4.70 9.86 -4.54
CA VAL A 248 -5.50 10.39 -3.42
C VAL A 248 -6.05 11.78 -3.75
N GLU A 249 -5.25 12.69 -4.31
CA GLU A 249 -5.71 14.02 -4.74
C GLU A 249 -6.86 13.92 -5.75
N ALA A 250 -6.73 13.05 -6.77
CA ALA A 250 -7.78 12.80 -7.74
C ALA A 250 -9.05 12.20 -7.11
N ALA A 251 -8.89 11.29 -6.14
CA ALA A 251 -10.00 10.66 -5.42
C ALA A 251 -10.72 11.65 -4.48
N MET A 252 -10.01 12.64 -3.93
CA MET A 252 -10.60 13.70 -3.11
C MET A 252 -11.53 14.62 -3.92
N GLU A 253 -11.36 14.71 -5.24
CA GLU A 253 -12.24 15.44 -6.16
C GLU A 253 -13.50 14.65 -6.55
N LEU A 254 -13.54 13.35 -6.26
CA LEU A 254 -14.70 12.51 -6.54
C LEU A 254 -15.71 12.58 -5.39
N ALA A 255 -16.99 12.75 -5.74
CA ALA A 255 -18.07 12.71 -4.78
C ALA A 255 -18.53 11.26 -4.53
N PRO A 256 -18.88 10.88 -3.28
CA PRO A 256 -19.58 9.63 -3.02
C PRO A 256 -20.85 9.51 -3.87
N ALA A 257 -21.07 8.35 -4.48
CA ALA A 257 -22.20 8.10 -5.37
C ALA A 257 -22.74 6.67 -5.21
N ALA A 258 -23.93 6.43 -5.76
CA ALA A 258 -24.44 5.08 -5.96
C ALA A 258 -25.18 5.00 -7.30
N THR A 259 -25.07 3.87 -7.98
CA THR A 259 -25.83 3.54 -9.17
C THR A 259 -26.71 2.31 -8.90
N THR A 260 -27.89 2.32 -9.50
CA THR A 260 -28.81 1.20 -9.50
C THR A 260 -28.88 0.65 -10.91
N ASP A 261 -28.44 -0.59 -11.10
CA ASP A 261 -28.43 -1.24 -12.40
C ASP A 261 -29.76 -1.98 -12.64
N PRO A 262 -30.11 -2.32 -13.90
CA PRO A 262 -31.33 -3.06 -14.19
C PRO A 262 -31.37 -4.43 -13.50
N ALA A 263 -32.52 -4.79 -12.94
CA ALA A 263 -32.71 -6.10 -12.31
C ALA A 263 -32.54 -7.24 -13.33
N THR A 264 -31.91 -8.34 -12.90
CA THR A 264 -31.67 -9.54 -13.71
C THR A 264 -32.33 -10.75 -13.08
N GLY A 265 -32.38 -11.89 -13.79
CA GLY A 265 -32.94 -13.13 -13.24
C GLY A 265 -34.39 -13.02 -12.75
N VAL A 266 -35.21 -12.20 -13.41
CA VAL A 266 -36.59 -11.93 -12.96
C VAL A 266 -37.46 -13.17 -13.19
N THR A 267 -38.05 -13.67 -12.11
CA THR A 267 -38.98 -14.80 -12.06
C THR A 267 -40.32 -14.35 -11.47
N PRO A 268 -41.39 -15.17 -11.50
CA PRO A 268 -42.64 -14.82 -10.83
C PRO A 268 -42.49 -14.56 -9.32
N GLY A 269 -41.48 -15.15 -8.68
CA GLY A 269 -41.27 -15.09 -7.23
C GLY A 269 -40.02 -14.32 -6.77
N GLY A 270 -39.24 -13.72 -7.68
CA GLY A 270 -37.96 -13.13 -7.32
C GLY A 270 -37.24 -12.41 -8.45
N ALA A 271 -36.16 -11.70 -8.13
CA ALA A 271 -35.26 -11.04 -9.07
C ALA A 271 -33.91 -10.76 -8.39
N THR A 272 -32.84 -10.61 -9.17
CA THR A 272 -31.54 -10.15 -8.67
C THR A 272 -31.40 -8.65 -8.90
N LEU A 273 -31.04 -7.90 -7.87
CA LEU A 273 -30.83 -6.46 -7.91
C LEU A 273 -29.33 -6.14 -7.93
N PRO A 274 -28.78 -5.65 -9.05
CA PRO A 274 -27.40 -5.18 -9.13
C PRO A 274 -27.30 -3.65 -8.95
N GLY A 275 -26.12 -3.19 -8.55
CA GLY A 275 -25.77 -1.78 -8.48
C GLY A 275 -24.29 -1.57 -8.17
N THR A 276 -23.90 -0.31 -8.03
CA THR A 276 -22.55 0.07 -7.58
C THR A 276 -22.65 1.15 -6.52
N VAL A 277 -21.82 1.07 -5.48
CA VAL A 277 -21.65 2.12 -4.48
C VAL A 277 -20.23 2.67 -4.60
N THR A 278 -20.07 3.98 -4.65
CA THR A 278 -18.77 4.63 -4.83
C THR A 278 -18.46 5.50 -3.61
N PHE A 279 -17.37 5.20 -2.92
CA PHE A 279 -16.77 5.99 -1.86
C PHE A 279 -15.27 6.11 -2.16
N PRO A 280 -14.82 7.24 -2.74
CA PRO A 280 -13.45 7.37 -3.26
C PRO A 280 -12.36 7.26 -2.20
N LEU A 281 -12.62 7.73 -0.97
CA LEU A 281 -11.64 7.67 0.13
C LEU A 281 -12.33 7.44 1.48
N PRO A 282 -12.83 6.22 1.77
CA PRO A 282 -13.30 5.91 3.11
C PRO A 282 -12.13 6.00 4.10
N ALA A 283 -12.36 6.53 5.30
CA ALA A 283 -11.35 6.42 6.34
C ALA A 283 -11.17 4.93 6.70
N GLU A 284 -9.93 4.51 7.00
CA GLU A 284 -9.60 3.09 7.24
C GLU A 284 -10.36 2.46 8.42
N ASP A 285 -10.81 3.30 9.36
CA ASP A 285 -11.62 2.92 10.52
C ASP A 285 -13.13 3.08 10.29
N GLU A 286 -13.55 3.66 9.16
CA GLU A 286 -14.95 3.90 8.81
C GLU A 286 -15.48 2.76 7.93
N GLN A 287 -15.89 1.67 8.58
CA GLN A 287 -16.61 0.59 7.93
C GLN A 287 -17.92 1.12 7.32
N GLY A 288 -18.07 0.96 6.01
CA GLY A 288 -19.31 1.28 5.32
C GLY A 288 -20.29 0.12 5.26
N THR A 289 -21.54 0.41 4.94
CA THR A 289 -22.57 -0.60 4.64
C THR A 289 -23.38 -0.20 3.42
N TRP A 290 -23.95 -1.18 2.74
CA TRP A 290 -24.83 -0.99 1.60
C TRP A 290 -26.05 -1.91 1.66
N TRP A 291 -27.14 -1.52 1.01
CA TRP A 291 -28.37 -2.30 0.90
C TRP A 291 -29.21 -1.83 -0.30
N PHE A 292 -30.26 -2.58 -0.64
CA PHE A 292 -31.30 -2.12 -1.56
C PHE A 292 -32.55 -1.71 -0.81
N ALA A 293 -33.14 -0.57 -1.19
CA ALA A 293 -34.51 -0.21 -0.81
C ALA A 293 -35.46 -0.57 -1.96
N TRP A 294 -36.57 -1.25 -1.69
CA TRP A 294 -37.48 -1.76 -2.72
C TRP A 294 -38.95 -1.79 -2.26
N GLY A 295 -39.88 -1.75 -3.21
CA GLY A 295 -41.32 -1.77 -2.92
C GLY A 295 -42.18 -1.67 -4.19
N THR A 296 -43.48 -1.51 -4.04
CA THR A 296 -44.43 -1.35 -5.17
C THR A 296 -44.76 0.12 -5.46
N ASP A 297 -44.32 1.04 -4.60
CA ASP A 297 -44.47 2.49 -4.79
C ASP A 297 -43.29 3.05 -5.60
N GLU A 298 -43.59 3.86 -6.62
CA GLU A 298 -42.59 4.44 -7.53
C GLU A 298 -41.60 5.39 -6.85
N THR A 299 -41.97 5.96 -5.71
CA THR A 299 -41.13 6.85 -4.91
C THR A 299 -40.36 6.12 -3.81
N LEU A 300 -40.60 4.81 -3.64
CA LEU A 300 -40.12 4.00 -2.52
C LEU A 300 -40.60 4.50 -1.15
N ALA A 301 -41.76 5.17 -1.09
CA ALA A 301 -42.41 5.49 0.16
C ALA A 301 -42.78 4.20 0.92
N GLY A 302 -42.31 4.07 2.16
CA GLY A 302 -42.52 2.86 2.97
C GLY A 302 -41.80 1.61 2.43
N ALA A 303 -40.77 1.77 1.60
CA ALA A 303 -40.01 0.66 1.02
C ALA A 303 -39.40 -0.25 2.09
N ALA A 304 -39.39 -1.55 1.78
CA ALA A 304 -38.60 -2.53 2.50
C ALA A 304 -37.11 -2.36 2.16
N THR A 305 -36.24 -2.83 3.05
CA THR A 305 -34.79 -2.84 2.81
C THR A 305 -34.26 -4.26 2.87
N THR A 306 -33.29 -4.59 2.03
CA THR A 306 -32.49 -5.80 2.23
C THR A 306 -31.65 -5.66 3.50
N THR A 307 -31.15 -6.78 4.02
CA THR A 307 -30.17 -6.77 5.11
C THR A 307 -28.97 -5.92 4.71
N PRO A 308 -28.55 -4.94 5.52
CA PRO A 308 -27.33 -4.19 5.27
C PRO A 308 -26.11 -5.11 5.23
N VAL A 309 -25.27 -4.93 4.21
CA VAL A 309 -24.04 -5.69 4.00
C VAL A 309 -22.85 -4.73 4.17
N PRO A 310 -21.78 -5.12 4.89
CA PRO A 310 -20.57 -4.31 4.97
C PRO A 310 -19.97 -4.06 3.59
N LEU A 311 -19.43 -2.86 3.35
CA LEU A 311 -18.55 -2.61 2.22
C LEU A 311 -17.22 -3.31 2.52
N THR A 312 -16.94 -4.41 1.82
CA THR A 312 -15.72 -5.20 1.97
C THR A 312 -14.88 -5.08 0.70
N GLY A 313 -13.63 -4.61 0.83
CA GLY A 313 -12.68 -4.47 -0.28
C GLY A 313 -11.89 -3.17 -0.24
N THR A 314 -10.82 -3.09 -1.02
CA THR A 314 -10.01 -1.88 -1.24
C THR A 314 -10.33 -1.34 -2.63
N GLY A 315 -10.97 -0.17 -2.72
CA GLY A 315 -11.35 0.45 -3.99
C GLY A 315 -12.34 1.59 -3.80
N GLU A 316 -12.51 2.40 -4.84
CA GLU A 316 -13.39 3.57 -4.81
C GLU A 316 -14.83 3.22 -5.19
N ALA A 317 -15.02 2.15 -5.96
CA ALA A 317 -16.31 1.67 -6.44
C ALA A 317 -16.49 0.19 -6.09
N PHE A 318 -17.64 -0.11 -5.49
CA PHE A 318 -18.01 -1.40 -4.94
C PHE A 318 -19.23 -1.90 -5.72
N PRO A 319 -19.09 -2.87 -6.63
CA PRO A 319 -20.23 -3.53 -7.24
C PRO A 319 -20.98 -4.32 -6.18
N VAL A 320 -22.31 -4.25 -6.19
CA VAL A 320 -23.19 -4.84 -5.18
C VAL A 320 -24.35 -5.59 -5.85
N SER A 321 -24.76 -6.71 -5.26
CA SER A 321 -25.84 -7.53 -5.81
C SER A 321 -26.59 -8.31 -4.73
N VAL A 322 -27.93 -8.34 -4.80
CA VAL A 322 -28.78 -9.13 -3.88
C VAL A 322 -29.90 -9.86 -4.63
N PRO A 323 -30.08 -11.17 -4.41
CA PRO A 323 -31.29 -11.87 -4.85
C PRO A 323 -32.48 -11.54 -3.92
N LEU A 324 -33.58 -11.06 -4.50
CA LEU A 324 -34.88 -10.93 -3.84
C LEU A 324 -35.75 -12.15 -4.12
N THR A 325 -36.45 -12.62 -3.09
CA THR A 325 -37.39 -13.74 -3.16
C THR A 325 -38.72 -13.36 -2.48
N GLY A 326 -39.76 -14.18 -2.68
CA GLY A 326 -41.09 -13.94 -2.10
C GLY A 326 -41.88 -12.84 -2.80
N LEU A 327 -41.51 -12.47 -4.02
CA LEU A 327 -42.23 -11.47 -4.81
C LEU A 327 -43.55 -12.05 -5.34
N THR A 328 -44.52 -11.18 -5.58
CA THR A 328 -45.80 -11.56 -6.19
C THR A 328 -45.68 -11.51 -7.70
N GLY A 329 -46.12 -12.54 -8.41
CA GLY A 329 -46.13 -12.58 -9.88
C GLY A 329 -47.04 -11.51 -10.49
N GLY A 330 -46.72 -11.03 -11.70
CA GLY A 330 -47.49 -9.99 -12.40
C GLY A 330 -47.42 -8.60 -11.75
N THR A 331 -46.49 -8.37 -10.83
CA THR A 331 -46.40 -7.14 -10.03
C THR A 331 -45.19 -6.32 -10.44
N ARG A 332 -45.36 -4.99 -10.53
CA ARG A 332 -44.26 -4.06 -10.73
C ARG A 332 -43.60 -3.73 -9.40
N TYR A 333 -42.29 -3.87 -9.35
CA TYR A 333 -41.47 -3.47 -8.21
C TYR A 333 -40.52 -2.35 -8.63
N TRP A 334 -40.29 -1.42 -7.71
CA TRP A 334 -39.30 -0.35 -7.79
C TRP A 334 -38.19 -0.62 -6.77
N PHE A 335 -36.96 -0.24 -7.08
CA PHE A 335 -35.81 -0.44 -6.19
C PHE A 335 -34.70 0.59 -6.43
N ARG A 336 -33.83 0.78 -5.43
CA ARG A 336 -32.59 1.55 -5.56
C ARG A 336 -31.48 1.01 -4.66
N THR A 337 -30.24 1.19 -5.10
CA THR A 337 -29.03 0.96 -4.29
C THR A 337 -28.87 2.08 -3.26
N VAL A 338 -28.44 1.74 -2.05
CA VAL A 338 -28.12 2.68 -0.97
C VAL A 338 -26.79 2.26 -0.33
N GLY A 339 -25.92 3.23 -0.04
CA GLY A 339 -24.64 3.01 0.64
C GLY A 339 -24.38 4.07 1.69
N THR A 340 -23.66 3.72 2.75
CA THR A 340 -23.24 4.65 3.79
C THR A 340 -21.82 4.37 4.30
N VAL A 341 -21.02 5.42 4.48
CA VAL A 341 -19.67 5.40 5.10
C VAL A 341 -19.53 6.67 5.93
N GLY A 342 -19.01 6.58 7.17
CA GLY A 342 -18.70 7.77 7.97
C GLY A 342 -19.87 8.72 8.23
N GLY A 343 -21.11 8.23 8.19
CA GLY A 343 -22.33 9.04 8.28
C GLY A 343 -22.80 9.70 6.96
N THR A 344 -22.00 9.60 5.88
CA THR A 344 -22.41 10.01 4.54
C THR A 344 -23.27 8.92 3.90
N THR A 345 -24.45 9.25 3.38
CA THR A 345 -25.34 8.30 2.69
C THR A 345 -25.54 8.69 1.23
N VAL A 346 -25.31 7.73 0.33
CA VAL A 346 -25.52 7.84 -1.12
C VAL A 346 -26.70 6.99 -1.55
N ARG A 347 -27.44 7.43 -2.57
CA ARG A 347 -28.63 6.75 -3.09
C ARG A 347 -28.59 6.75 -4.61
N GLY A 348 -28.75 5.57 -5.20
CA GLY A 348 -28.87 5.42 -6.64
C GLY A 348 -30.24 5.82 -7.18
N GLU A 349 -30.34 5.85 -8.52
CA GLU A 349 -31.59 6.06 -9.23
C GLU A 349 -32.63 4.99 -8.87
N ILE A 350 -33.92 5.34 -8.86
CA ILE A 350 -34.98 4.35 -8.68
C ILE A 350 -35.23 3.65 -10.03
N ARG A 351 -35.03 2.34 -10.07
CA ARG A 351 -35.30 1.47 -11.22
C ARG A 351 -36.53 0.60 -10.96
N SER A 352 -37.09 -0.01 -12.01
CA SER A 352 -38.21 -0.95 -11.87
C SER A 352 -38.06 -2.21 -12.71
N PHE A 353 -38.75 -3.26 -12.29
CA PHE A 353 -38.98 -4.48 -13.07
C PHE A 353 -40.40 -5.00 -12.83
N VAL A 354 -40.87 -5.89 -13.68
CA VAL A 354 -42.19 -6.54 -13.55
C VAL A 354 -41.96 -8.03 -13.47
N THR A 355 -42.45 -8.67 -12.40
CA THR A 355 -42.44 -10.13 -12.30
C THR A 355 -43.42 -10.72 -13.32
N PRO A 356 -43.05 -11.78 -14.04
CA PRO A 356 -44.01 -12.51 -14.87
C PRO A 356 -45.17 -13.03 -14.02
N THR A 357 -46.35 -13.16 -14.62
CA THR A 357 -47.47 -13.83 -13.96
C THR A 357 -47.12 -15.30 -13.73
N THR A 358 -47.56 -15.86 -12.60
CA THR A 358 -47.49 -17.30 -12.39
C THR A 358 -48.41 -17.98 -13.41
N THR A 359 -47.85 -18.65 -14.39
CA THR A 359 -48.64 -19.58 -15.21
C THR A 359 -49.02 -20.76 -14.31
N PRO A 360 -50.31 -21.15 -14.21
CA PRO A 360 -50.65 -22.41 -13.56
C PRO A 360 -49.97 -23.53 -14.36
N ASP A 361 -49.02 -24.21 -13.74
CA ASP A 361 -48.41 -25.42 -14.27
C ASP A 361 -49.53 -26.49 -14.44
N PRO A 362 -49.63 -27.20 -15.58
CA PRO A 362 -50.54 -28.34 -15.68
C PRO A 362 -50.22 -29.36 -14.59
N THR A 363 -51.16 -29.49 -13.66
CA THR A 363 -51.28 -30.49 -12.59
C THR A 363 -50.41 -31.76 -12.81
N PRO A 364 -49.41 -32.03 -11.96
CA PRO A 364 -48.75 -33.32 -11.91
C PRO A 364 -49.71 -34.39 -11.37
N ASP A 365 -49.68 -35.56 -12.00
CA ASP A 365 -50.39 -36.80 -11.65
C ASP A 365 -50.09 -37.22 -10.19
N PRO A 366 -51.09 -37.61 -9.36
CA PRO A 366 -50.86 -37.93 -7.96
C PRO A 366 -50.06 -39.22 -7.78
N THR A 367 -48.85 -39.10 -7.22
CA THR A 367 -48.10 -40.21 -6.63
C THR A 367 -48.29 -40.16 -5.10
N PRO A 368 -48.46 -41.30 -4.39
CA PRO A 368 -48.76 -41.28 -2.96
C PRO A 368 -47.58 -40.82 -2.11
N ASP A 369 -47.94 -40.04 -1.10
CA ASP A 369 -47.13 -39.35 -0.11
C ASP A 369 -46.47 -40.30 0.91
N PRO A 370 -45.14 -40.23 1.14
CA PRO A 370 -44.54 -40.66 2.40
C PRO A 370 -44.42 -39.48 3.39
N THR A 371 -45.13 -39.64 4.51
CA THR A 371 -45.09 -38.91 5.80
C THR A 371 -43.87 -38.00 6.05
N PRO A 372 -44.05 -36.74 6.48
CA PRO A 372 -42.95 -35.84 6.80
C PRO A 372 -42.26 -36.20 8.12
N ASP A 373 -40.94 -36.35 8.04
CA ASP A 373 -40.01 -36.38 9.18
C ASP A 373 -39.83 -34.93 9.72
N PRO A 374 -39.60 -34.70 11.03
CA PRO A 374 -39.53 -33.37 11.59
C PRO A 374 -38.30 -32.62 11.04
N THR A 375 -38.54 -31.44 10.49
CA THR A 375 -37.52 -30.55 9.94
C THR A 375 -36.49 -30.18 11.03
N PRO A 376 -35.20 -30.50 10.87
CA PRO A 376 -34.17 -30.04 11.79
C PRO A 376 -34.05 -28.50 11.72
N ASP A 377 -33.77 -27.90 12.88
CA ASP A 377 -33.49 -26.47 13.06
C ASP A 377 -32.55 -25.93 11.96
N PRO A 378 -32.71 -24.67 11.50
CA PRO A 378 -31.80 -24.09 10.53
C PRO A 378 -30.39 -24.04 11.13
N THR A 379 -29.53 -24.94 10.67
CA THR A 379 -28.09 -24.89 10.90
C THR A 379 -27.61 -23.48 10.48
N PRO A 380 -26.87 -22.75 11.32
CA PRO A 380 -26.34 -21.45 10.94
C PRO A 380 -25.60 -21.56 9.61
N ARG A 381 -25.98 -20.71 8.65
CA ARG A 381 -25.37 -20.67 7.32
C ARG A 381 -23.87 -20.36 7.53
N PRO A 382 -22.94 -21.23 7.09
CA PRO A 382 -21.52 -20.97 7.28
C PRO A 382 -21.16 -19.65 6.58
N LEU A 383 -20.34 -18.85 7.25
CA LEU A 383 -19.82 -17.61 6.66
C LEU A 383 -18.94 -17.99 5.46
N LEU A 384 -19.38 -17.58 4.26
CA LEU A 384 -18.72 -17.89 3.00
C LEU A 384 -17.48 -17.02 2.81
N ALA A 385 -16.51 -17.53 2.06
CA ALA A 385 -15.27 -16.87 1.69
C ALA A 385 -15.36 -16.33 0.25
N ALA A 386 -14.34 -15.58 -0.15
CA ALA A 386 -14.16 -15.11 -1.52
C ALA A 386 -12.72 -15.31 -2.00
N LEU A 387 -12.54 -15.36 -3.31
CA LEU A 387 -11.24 -15.40 -3.97
C LEU A 387 -11.20 -14.29 -5.02
N ARG A 388 -10.10 -13.53 -5.07
CA ARG A 388 -9.89 -12.49 -6.09
C ARG A 388 -8.48 -12.51 -6.62
N GLY A 389 -8.29 -11.88 -7.77
CA GLY A 389 -6.95 -11.59 -8.26
C GLY A 389 -6.94 -10.92 -9.61
N VAL A 390 -5.76 -10.90 -10.21
CA VAL A 390 -5.48 -10.28 -11.50
C VAL A 390 -4.63 -11.20 -12.37
N ALA A 391 -4.78 -11.05 -13.69
CA ALA A 391 -3.78 -11.50 -14.64
C ALA A 391 -3.00 -10.27 -15.11
N TRP A 392 -1.67 -10.30 -15.13
CA TRP A 392 -0.88 -9.17 -15.62
C TRP A 392 0.07 -9.59 -16.74
N PHE A 393 0.42 -8.61 -17.58
CA PHE A 393 1.45 -8.76 -18.59
C PHE A 393 2.77 -8.29 -18.00
N ASP A 394 3.67 -9.24 -17.76
CA ASP A 394 4.98 -9.00 -17.15
C ASP A 394 5.96 -8.48 -18.23
N LEU A 395 6.13 -7.16 -18.28
CA LEU A 395 6.87 -6.50 -19.34
C LEU A 395 8.38 -6.71 -19.22
N ASP A 396 8.91 -6.85 -18.02
CA ASP A 396 10.35 -6.96 -17.76
C ASP A 396 10.81 -8.39 -17.41
N ARG A 397 9.85 -9.31 -17.22
CA ARG A 397 10.02 -10.74 -16.92
C ARG A 397 10.61 -11.02 -15.54
N ASP A 398 10.36 -10.18 -14.55
CA ASP A 398 10.84 -10.40 -13.20
C ASP A 398 9.94 -11.33 -12.36
N GLY A 399 8.74 -11.66 -12.88
CA GLY A 399 7.76 -12.52 -12.23
C GLY A 399 6.94 -11.84 -11.12
N ARG A 400 7.07 -10.53 -10.94
CA ARG A 400 6.26 -9.70 -10.06
C ARG A 400 5.30 -8.85 -10.89
N GLN A 401 4.33 -8.26 -10.19
CA GLN A 401 3.41 -7.31 -10.78
C GLN A 401 3.83 -5.91 -10.37
N ASP A 402 4.43 -5.18 -11.31
CA ASP A 402 4.85 -3.80 -11.10
C ASP A 402 3.81 -2.79 -11.62
N ALA A 403 4.05 -1.49 -11.41
CA ALA A 403 3.14 -0.43 -11.86
C ALA A 403 3.09 -0.33 -13.40
N GLU A 404 4.19 -0.67 -14.05
CA GLU A 404 4.38 -0.67 -15.49
C GLU A 404 3.67 -1.84 -16.17
N ASP A 405 3.40 -2.92 -15.43
CA ASP A 405 2.79 -4.15 -15.94
C ASP A 405 1.28 -4.00 -16.14
N PRO A 406 0.81 -3.97 -17.39
CA PRO A 406 -0.59 -3.77 -17.64
C PRO A 406 -1.38 -5.05 -17.35
N LEU A 407 -2.58 -4.88 -16.79
CA LEU A 407 -3.48 -5.99 -16.52
C LEU A 407 -4.05 -6.60 -17.81
N LEU A 408 -4.11 -7.94 -17.85
CA LEU A 408 -4.66 -8.73 -18.94
C LEU A 408 -6.16 -8.92 -18.76
N ARG A 409 -6.91 -8.48 -19.76
CA ARG A 409 -8.37 -8.56 -19.86
C ARG A 409 -8.78 -9.78 -20.66
N GLY A 410 -9.85 -10.44 -20.27
CA GLY A 410 -10.41 -11.59 -21.00
C GLY A 410 -9.61 -12.89 -20.84
N VAL A 411 -8.73 -13.01 -19.84
CA VAL A 411 -8.01 -14.26 -19.54
C VAL A 411 -8.99 -15.26 -18.94
N PRO A 412 -9.23 -16.43 -19.56
CA PRO A 412 -10.06 -17.47 -18.99
C PRO A 412 -9.39 -18.09 -17.76
N LEU A 413 -10.15 -18.36 -16.70
CA LEU A 413 -9.67 -19.05 -15.53
C LEU A 413 -10.72 -20.02 -14.97
N GLU A 414 -10.24 -21.06 -14.30
CA GLU A 414 -11.05 -22.05 -13.59
C GLU A 414 -10.72 -22.00 -12.10
N VAL A 415 -11.76 -21.92 -11.25
CA VAL A 415 -11.64 -22.00 -9.80
C VAL A 415 -12.33 -23.29 -9.34
N GLU A 416 -11.56 -24.18 -8.72
CA GLU A 416 -12.04 -25.49 -8.28
C GLU A 416 -11.83 -25.72 -6.77
N GLN A 417 -12.82 -26.35 -6.13
CA GLN A 417 -12.67 -26.82 -4.76
C GLN A 417 -11.90 -28.14 -4.79
N VAL A 418 -10.81 -28.21 -4.02
CA VAL A 418 -9.89 -29.35 -4.01
C VAL A 418 -9.75 -29.91 -2.60
N GLU A 419 -9.11 -31.07 -2.45
CA GLU A 419 -8.66 -31.54 -1.13
C GLU A 419 -7.35 -30.85 -0.74
N LEU A 420 -7.06 -30.72 0.57
CA LEU A 420 -5.84 -30.06 1.05
C LEU A 420 -4.53 -30.72 0.53
N ALA A 421 -4.57 -32.00 0.15
CA ALA A 421 -3.42 -32.66 -0.47
C ALA A 421 -3.15 -32.18 -1.91
N ALA A 422 -4.15 -31.58 -2.56
CA ALA A 422 -4.11 -31.15 -3.96
C ALA A 422 -3.75 -29.65 -4.12
N ILE A 423 -3.63 -28.85 -3.07
CA ILE A 423 -3.17 -27.44 -3.21
C ILE A 423 -1.67 -27.28 -3.55
N GLY A 424 -0.95 -28.38 -3.77
CA GLY A 424 0.27 -28.38 -4.59
C GLY A 424 1.32 -27.33 -4.25
N PHE A 425 1.80 -27.25 -2.99
CA PHE A 425 3.01 -26.48 -2.67
C PHE A 425 4.24 -27.09 -3.38
N GLY A 426 4.51 -26.69 -4.64
CA GLY A 426 5.76 -26.96 -5.36
C GLY A 426 6.17 -28.42 -5.53
N ARG A 427 5.25 -29.40 -5.56
CA ARG A 427 5.58 -30.81 -5.85
C ARG A 427 4.81 -31.33 -7.06
N THR A 428 5.55 -31.97 -7.97
CA THR A 428 5.07 -32.55 -9.24
C THR A 428 3.81 -33.39 -9.08
N ALA A 429 2.84 -33.11 -9.94
CA ALA A 429 1.51 -33.70 -10.06
C ALA A 429 1.42 -35.18 -9.64
N ALA A 430 0.78 -35.42 -8.50
CA ALA A 430 0.12 -36.69 -8.21
C ALA A 430 -1.37 -36.57 -8.59
N ALA A 431 -1.91 -37.67 -9.11
CA ALA A 431 -3.22 -37.78 -9.76
C ALA A 431 -4.34 -36.92 -9.14
N ALA A 432 -5.05 -36.19 -9.99
CA ALA A 432 -6.15 -35.31 -9.63
C ALA A 432 -7.25 -36.06 -8.85
N PRO A 433 -7.59 -35.64 -7.62
CA PRO A 433 -8.84 -36.02 -6.99
C PRO A 433 -10.02 -35.33 -7.68
N GLN A 434 -11.23 -35.88 -7.56
CA GLN A 434 -12.43 -35.36 -8.22
C GLN A 434 -12.78 -33.94 -7.71
N ALA A 435 -12.75 -32.96 -8.61
CA ALA A 435 -13.23 -31.60 -8.35
C ALA A 435 -14.72 -31.62 -7.97
N ARG A 436 -15.09 -30.93 -6.89
CA ARG A 436 -16.48 -30.88 -6.38
C ARG A 436 -17.31 -29.73 -6.97
N SER A 437 -16.65 -28.63 -7.32
CA SER A 437 -17.26 -27.44 -7.92
C SER A 437 -16.23 -26.74 -8.77
N VAL A 438 -16.54 -26.47 -10.03
CA VAL A 438 -15.67 -25.75 -10.97
C VAL A 438 -16.42 -24.52 -11.47
N LEU A 439 -15.81 -23.35 -11.29
CA LEU A 439 -16.32 -22.06 -11.78
C LEU A 439 -15.39 -21.56 -12.88
N THR A 440 -15.94 -21.26 -14.04
CA THR A 440 -15.18 -20.68 -15.17
C THR A 440 -15.49 -19.20 -15.29
N LEU A 441 -14.46 -18.36 -15.23
CA LEU A 441 -14.57 -16.90 -15.31
C LEU A 441 -13.58 -16.34 -16.33
N LEU A 442 -13.74 -15.06 -16.64
CA LEU A 442 -12.81 -14.26 -17.42
C LEU A 442 -12.34 -13.10 -16.55
N THR A 443 -11.10 -12.66 -16.71
CA THR A 443 -10.72 -11.34 -16.18
C THR A 443 -11.52 -10.25 -16.87
N ASP A 444 -11.99 -9.28 -16.09
CA ASP A 444 -12.87 -8.22 -16.52
C ASP A 444 -12.15 -7.17 -17.39
N THR A 445 -12.86 -6.10 -17.74
CA THR A 445 -12.31 -5.00 -18.55
C THR A 445 -11.20 -4.22 -17.83
N ALA A 446 -11.02 -4.41 -16.53
CA ALA A 446 -9.91 -3.87 -15.75
C ALA A 446 -8.83 -4.94 -15.48
N GLY A 447 -8.96 -6.14 -16.05
CA GLY A 447 -8.04 -7.28 -15.91
C GLY A 447 -8.08 -7.96 -14.54
N ARG A 448 -9.19 -7.79 -13.79
CA ARG A 448 -9.41 -8.38 -12.46
C ARG A 448 -10.45 -9.49 -12.52
N TYR A 449 -10.44 -10.38 -11.55
CA TYR A 449 -11.53 -11.34 -11.35
C TYR A 449 -11.86 -11.47 -9.87
N GLY A 450 -13.08 -11.93 -9.57
CA GLY A 450 -13.54 -12.17 -8.22
C GLY A 450 -14.64 -13.23 -8.19
N VAL A 451 -14.55 -14.11 -7.20
CA VAL A 451 -15.53 -15.16 -6.92
C VAL A 451 -15.92 -15.03 -5.46
N THR A 452 -17.23 -15.01 -5.21
CA THR A 452 -17.80 -14.93 -3.87
C THR A 452 -18.58 -16.20 -3.57
N ASP A 453 -19.14 -16.30 -2.36
CA ASP A 453 -19.95 -17.44 -1.93
C ASP A 453 -19.21 -18.78 -1.96
N LEU A 454 -17.89 -18.77 -1.73
CA LEU A 454 -17.05 -19.96 -1.66
C LEU A 454 -17.15 -20.60 -0.27
N GLU A 455 -17.36 -21.90 -0.21
CA GLU A 455 -17.26 -22.61 1.06
C GLU A 455 -15.82 -22.51 1.62
N PRO A 456 -15.64 -22.28 2.93
CA PRO A 456 -14.32 -22.32 3.55
C PRO A 456 -13.64 -23.66 3.30
N GLY A 457 -12.38 -23.63 2.90
CA GLY A 457 -11.63 -24.83 2.55
C GLY A 457 -10.54 -24.58 1.50
N PRO A 458 -9.87 -25.65 1.04
CA PRO A 458 -8.86 -25.57 0.00
C PRO A 458 -9.48 -25.39 -1.38
N TRP A 459 -8.98 -24.38 -2.09
CA TRP A 459 -9.34 -24.02 -3.46
C TRP A 459 -8.09 -23.96 -4.31
N ARG A 460 -8.27 -24.21 -5.60
CA ARG A 460 -7.24 -24.02 -6.62
C ARG A 460 -7.80 -23.12 -7.71
N MET A 461 -7.01 -22.13 -8.12
CA MET A 461 -7.28 -21.31 -9.29
C MET A 461 -6.28 -21.67 -10.38
N THR A 462 -6.76 -21.92 -11.60
CA THR A 462 -5.91 -22.17 -12.78
C THR A 462 -6.25 -21.14 -13.85
N MET A 463 -5.30 -20.30 -14.24
CA MET A 463 -5.48 -19.42 -15.40
C MET A 463 -5.13 -20.16 -16.69
N GLN A 464 -6.00 -20.10 -17.68
CA GLN A 464 -5.67 -20.62 -19.00
C GLN A 464 -4.56 -19.75 -19.59
N ARG A 465 -3.40 -20.37 -19.86
CA ARG A 465 -2.26 -19.71 -20.52
C ARG A 465 -2.73 -19.00 -21.81
N PRO A 466 -2.61 -17.66 -21.90
CA PRO A 466 -2.92 -16.95 -23.13
C PRO A 466 -1.99 -17.39 -24.27
N ALA A 467 -2.55 -17.51 -25.48
CA ALA A 467 -1.79 -17.97 -26.63
C ALA A 467 -0.59 -17.04 -26.91
N GLY A 468 0.61 -17.61 -26.96
CA GLY A 468 1.83 -16.85 -27.25
C GLY A 468 2.49 -16.18 -26.06
N LEU A 469 1.97 -16.38 -24.83
CA LEU A 469 2.59 -15.91 -23.60
C LEU A 469 3.03 -17.10 -22.73
N ASP A 470 4.12 -16.89 -22.01
CA ASP A 470 4.64 -17.83 -21.01
C ASP A 470 4.37 -17.29 -19.60
N PRO A 471 4.02 -18.15 -18.63
CA PRO A 471 3.85 -17.74 -17.25
C PRO A 471 5.19 -17.31 -16.65
N THR A 472 5.19 -16.24 -15.86
CA THR A 472 6.40 -15.66 -15.29
C THR A 472 6.41 -15.64 -13.76
N GLY A 473 5.25 -15.59 -13.13
CA GLY A 473 5.09 -15.67 -11.69
C GLY A 473 3.63 -15.78 -11.27
N ASP A 474 3.39 -16.24 -10.06
CA ASP A 474 2.07 -16.29 -9.43
C ASP A 474 2.17 -16.10 -7.90
N THR A 475 1.01 -15.98 -7.24
CA THR A 475 0.93 -15.52 -5.83
C THR A 475 1.48 -16.51 -4.81
N ASP A 476 1.50 -17.81 -5.12
CA ASP A 476 2.13 -18.83 -4.29
C ASP A 476 3.61 -19.05 -4.62
N GLY A 477 4.19 -18.19 -5.46
CA GLY A 477 5.62 -18.13 -5.74
C GLY A 477 6.10 -19.16 -6.77
N GLY A 478 5.16 -19.79 -7.48
CA GLY A 478 5.40 -20.62 -8.65
C GLY A 478 5.42 -19.82 -9.96
N THR A 479 5.44 -20.57 -11.05
CA THR A 479 5.30 -20.04 -12.42
C THR A 479 4.39 -20.96 -13.23
N ASP A 480 3.48 -21.66 -12.55
CA ASP A 480 2.64 -22.70 -13.14
C ASP A 480 1.20 -22.22 -13.36
N HIS A 481 0.97 -20.90 -13.21
CA HIS A 481 -0.31 -20.23 -13.43
C HIS A 481 -1.47 -20.89 -12.68
N THR A 482 -1.13 -21.59 -11.58
CA THR A 482 -2.03 -22.40 -10.78
C THR A 482 -1.80 -22.07 -9.31
N VAL A 483 -2.70 -21.31 -8.69
CA VAL A 483 -2.54 -20.88 -7.30
C VAL A 483 -3.40 -21.73 -6.37
N GLY A 484 -2.76 -22.35 -5.37
CA GLY A 484 -3.43 -23.01 -4.26
C GLY A 484 -3.75 -22.04 -3.12
N VAL A 485 -5.02 -21.97 -2.68
CA VAL A 485 -5.44 -21.08 -1.57
C VAL A 485 -6.29 -21.86 -0.56
N VAL A 486 -6.02 -21.68 0.73
CA VAL A 486 -6.91 -22.18 1.80
C VAL A 486 -7.73 -21.02 2.31
N LEU A 487 -9.03 -21.02 2.02
CA LEU A 487 -9.94 -19.97 2.43
C LEU A 487 -10.55 -20.26 3.79
N VAL A 488 -10.45 -19.31 4.72
CA VAL A 488 -11.18 -19.32 6.00
C VAL A 488 -12.52 -18.58 5.83
N ALA A 489 -13.48 -18.93 6.68
CA ALA A 489 -14.78 -18.28 6.74
C ALA A 489 -14.66 -16.74 6.83
N GLY A 490 -15.23 -16.02 5.85
CA GLY A 490 -15.20 -14.57 5.78
C GLY A 490 -13.89 -13.97 5.25
N GLU A 491 -12.93 -14.80 4.86
CA GLU A 491 -11.68 -14.36 4.24
C GLU A 491 -11.87 -14.05 2.76
N VAL A 492 -11.04 -13.13 2.25
CA VAL A 492 -10.86 -12.94 0.82
C VAL A 492 -9.43 -13.35 0.45
N GLY A 493 -9.28 -14.53 -0.15
CA GLY A 493 -8.00 -15.01 -0.65
C GLY A 493 -7.55 -14.27 -1.91
N ARG A 494 -6.25 -14.30 -2.18
CA ARG A 494 -5.63 -13.69 -3.36
C ARG A 494 -4.95 -14.76 -4.23
N ALA A 495 -5.17 -14.67 -5.54
CA ALA A 495 -4.55 -15.56 -6.52
C ALA A 495 -4.34 -14.83 -7.86
N ASP A 496 -3.11 -14.46 -8.16
CA ASP A 496 -2.73 -13.72 -9.36
C ASP A 496 -1.72 -14.52 -10.17
N ALA A 497 -1.67 -14.28 -11.49
CA ALA A 497 -0.66 -14.86 -12.37
C ALA A 497 -0.17 -13.88 -13.47
N GLY A 498 1.14 -13.86 -13.67
CA GLY A 498 1.85 -13.03 -14.64
C GLY A 498 2.22 -13.80 -15.89
N PHE A 499 2.18 -13.12 -17.03
CA PHE A 499 2.50 -13.70 -18.33
C PHE A 499 3.32 -12.75 -19.19
N ALA A 500 4.28 -13.28 -19.94
CA ALA A 500 5.11 -12.51 -20.86
C ALA A 500 5.35 -13.24 -22.17
N GLY A 501 5.37 -12.52 -23.29
CA GLY A 501 5.81 -13.06 -24.58
C GLY A 501 7.33 -13.02 -24.72
N SER A 502 7.88 -13.67 -25.75
CA SER A 502 9.33 -13.74 -25.99
C SER A 502 9.80 -12.90 -27.19
N ALA A 503 8.89 -12.22 -27.89
CA ALA A 503 9.23 -11.43 -29.07
C ALA A 503 9.60 -9.99 -28.70
N ARG A 504 10.24 -9.29 -29.63
CA ARG A 504 10.48 -7.84 -29.52
C ARG A 504 9.71 -7.09 -30.59
N LEU A 505 9.04 -6.01 -30.22
CA LEU A 505 8.39 -5.11 -31.16
C LEU A 505 9.14 -3.78 -31.19
N SER A 506 9.61 -3.38 -32.37
CA SER A 506 10.29 -2.10 -32.58
C SER A 506 9.53 -1.24 -33.58
N LEU A 507 8.99 -0.11 -33.14
CA LEU A 507 8.14 0.76 -33.92
C LEU A 507 8.84 2.08 -34.24
N THR A 508 8.73 2.50 -35.49
CA THR A 508 9.02 3.87 -35.89
C THR A 508 7.72 4.68 -35.90
N VAL A 509 7.52 5.57 -34.93
CA VAL A 509 6.33 6.40 -34.75
C VAL A 509 6.55 7.79 -35.36
N THR A 510 5.64 8.20 -36.23
CA THR A 510 5.65 9.51 -36.89
C THR A 510 4.38 10.31 -36.60
N ASP A 511 4.50 11.63 -36.59
CA ASP A 511 3.37 12.54 -36.53
C ASP A 511 2.59 12.56 -37.88
N PRO A 512 1.44 13.26 -37.96
CA PRO A 512 0.66 13.32 -39.20
C PRO A 512 1.43 13.89 -40.40
N ALA A 513 2.41 14.77 -40.16
CA ALA A 513 3.28 15.35 -41.18
C ALA A 513 4.41 14.39 -41.62
N GLY A 514 4.63 13.30 -40.88
CA GLY A 514 5.66 12.31 -41.14
C GLY A 514 6.98 12.57 -40.40
N ALA A 515 7.03 13.53 -39.47
CA ALA A 515 8.20 13.77 -38.64
C ALA A 515 8.25 12.77 -37.46
N PRO A 516 9.45 12.45 -36.92
CA PRO A 516 9.58 11.56 -35.77
C PRO A 516 8.79 12.07 -34.56
N PHE A 517 7.93 11.23 -34.00
CA PHE A 517 7.08 11.59 -32.86
C PHE A 517 7.81 11.39 -31.53
N THR A 518 7.70 12.35 -30.61
CA THR A 518 8.21 12.23 -29.24
C THR A 518 7.10 12.60 -28.27
N GLY A 519 6.71 11.66 -27.41
CA GLY A 519 5.58 11.85 -26.50
C GLY A 519 4.93 10.52 -26.12
N PRO A 520 3.91 10.56 -25.25
CA PRO A 520 3.19 9.37 -24.85
C PRO A 520 2.30 8.84 -25.99
N VAL A 521 2.19 7.52 -26.08
CA VAL A 521 1.35 6.77 -27.02
C VAL A 521 0.65 5.64 -26.26
N ALA A 522 -0.63 5.44 -26.51
CA ALA A 522 -1.34 4.29 -26.00
C ALA A 522 -1.12 3.10 -26.92
N LEU A 523 -0.85 1.94 -26.34
CA LEU A 523 -0.67 0.68 -27.04
C LEU A 523 -1.70 -0.30 -26.56
N ARG A 524 -2.37 -0.92 -27.53
CA ARG A 524 -3.34 -1.98 -27.29
C ARG A 524 -2.84 -3.25 -27.98
N TRP A 525 -2.50 -4.24 -27.18
CA TRP A 525 -2.19 -5.58 -27.66
C TRP A 525 -3.42 -6.47 -27.50
N GLU A 526 -3.68 -7.31 -28.49
CA GLU A 526 -4.77 -8.30 -28.47
C GLU A 526 -4.33 -9.61 -29.10
N ASN A 527 -4.74 -10.73 -28.50
CA ASN A 527 -4.67 -12.05 -29.11
C ASN A 527 -5.77 -12.97 -28.55
N ALA A 528 -6.51 -13.65 -29.42
CA ALA A 528 -7.52 -14.65 -29.05
C ALA A 528 -8.52 -14.20 -27.96
N GLY A 529 -8.92 -12.92 -27.95
CA GLY A 529 -9.86 -12.36 -26.97
C GLY A 529 -9.21 -11.84 -25.67
N VAL A 530 -7.91 -12.12 -25.47
CA VAL A 530 -7.11 -11.53 -24.40
C VAL A 530 -6.51 -10.21 -24.87
N SER A 531 -6.53 -9.18 -24.04
CA SER A 531 -5.95 -7.88 -24.39
C SER A 531 -5.39 -7.13 -23.19
N PHE A 532 -4.48 -6.18 -23.45
CA PHE A 532 -4.09 -5.18 -22.47
C PHE A 532 -3.97 -3.81 -23.14
N THR A 533 -3.92 -2.76 -22.33
CA THR A 533 -3.62 -1.41 -22.80
C THR A 533 -2.62 -0.78 -21.85
N THR A 534 -1.56 -0.21 -22.42
CA THR A 534 -0.52 0.51 -21.67
C THR A 534 -0.16 1.82 -22.38
N THR A 535 0.40 2.78 -21.65
CA THR A 535 0.92 4.02 -22.23
C THR A 535 2.43 4.00 -22.16
N LEU A 536 3.08 4.09 -23.32
CA LEU A 536 4.53 4.18 -23.41
C LEU A 536 4.95 5.51 -24.02
N ARG A 537 6.22 5.86 -23.87
CA ARG A 537 6.78 7.10 -24.42
C ARG A 537 7.62 6.81 -25.66
N ALA A 538 7.20 7.31 -26.81
CA ALA A 538 8.04 7.35 -28.00
C ALA A 538 9.13 8.42 -27.82
N VAL A 539 10.37 8.10 -28.19
CA VAL A 539 11.52 9.01 -28.09
C VAL A 539 12.21 9.06 -29.45
N GLY A 540 12.27 10.24 -30.06
CA GLY A 540 12.88 10.40 -31.39
C GLY A 540 12.21 9.57 -32.48
N GLY A 541 10.91 9.29 -32.33
CA GLY A 541 10.14 8.42 -33.21
C GLY A 541 10.38 6.93 -33.01
N VAL A 542 11.09 6.51 -31.95
CA VAL A 542 11.31 5.09 -31.66
C VAL A 542 10.48 4.68 -30.46
N LEU A 543 9.86 3.50 -30.56
CA LEU A 543 9.17 2.84 -29.47
C LEU A 543 9.50 1.35 -29.50
N ASP A 544 10.18 0.85 -28.48
CA ASP A 544 10.54 -0.55 -28.33
C ASP A 544 9.72 -1.18 -27.21
N LEU A 545 9.14 -2.34 -27.47
CA LEU A 545 8.54 -3.21 -26.45
C LEU A 545 9.28 -4.55 -26.43
N PRO A 546 9.96 -4.88 -25.33
CA PRO A 546 10.43 -6.23 -25.10
C PRO A 546 9.26 -7.14 -24.74
N ASN A 547 9.52 -8.45 -24.78
CA ASN A 547 8.66 -9.49 -24.21
C ASN A 547 7.20 -9.50 -24.71
N VAL A 548 6.98 -9.08 -25.96
CA VAL A 548 5.64 -9.06 -26.58
C VAL A 548 5.27 -10.45 -27.07
N GLY A 549 4.01 -10.85 -26.87
CA GLY A 549 3.47 -12.11 -27.41
C GLY A 549 3.01 -11.99 -28.85
N VAL A 550 2.83 -13.13 -29.52
CA VAL A 550 2.14 -13.12 -30.83
C VAL A 550 0.75 -12.50 -30.69
N GLY A 551 0.34 -11.69 -31.66
CA GLY A 551 -0.90 -10.94 -31.57
C GLY A 551 -0.92 -9.71 -32.47
N THR A 552 -1.93 -8.87 -32.26
CA THR A 552 -2.08 -7.59 -32.95
C THR A 552 -1.84 -6.44 -32.00
N VAL A 553 -0.98 -5.51 -32.40
CA VAL A 553 -0.70 -4.28 -31.66
C VAL A 553 -1.26 -3.10 -32.43
N THR A 554 -2.05 -2.28 -31.74
CA THR A 554 -2.59 -1.02 -32.24
C THR A 554 -1.99 0.12 -31.44
N VAL A 555 -1.54 1.18 -32.12
CA VAL A 555 -1.01 2.39 -31.49
C VAL A 555 -2.05 3.51 -31.61
N GLU A 556 -2.24 4.26 -30.54
CA GLU A 556 -3.23 5.33 -30.47
C GLU A 556 -2.60 6.58 -29.85
N SER A 557 -3.07 7.76 -30.27
CA SER A 557 -2.75 8.99 -29.57
C SER A 557 -3.43 8.99 -28.19
N VAL A 558 -2.75 9.48 -27.16
CA VAL A 558 -3.34 9.62 -25.80
C VAL A 558 -4.65 10.41 -25.87
N GLY A 559 -5.73 9.81 -25.37
CA GLY A 559 -7.11 10.33 -25.49
C GLY A 559 -8.03 9.49 -26.40
N GLY A 560 -7.53 8.46 -27.09
CA GLY A 560 -8.34 7.43 -27.77
C GLY A 560 -9.13 7.90 -28.99
N VAL A 561 -8.89 9.12 -29.48
CA VAL A 561 -9.71 9.73 -30.54
C VAL A 561 -9.28 9.28 -31.95
N ALA A 562 -8.08 8.72 -32.12
CA ALA A 562 -7.59 8.31 -33.43
C ALA A 562 -6.61 7.13 -33.40
N THR A 563 -6.96 6.09 -34.16
CA THR A 563 -6.27 4.79 -34.23
C THR A 563 -5.29 4.74 -35.41
N SER A 564 -4.10 4.19 -35.21
CA SER A 564 -3.12 3.95 -36.28
C SER A 564 -3.28 2.56 -36.93
N THR A 565 -2.45 2.24 -37.92
CA THR A 565 -2.34 0.91 -38.52
C THR A 565 -2.09 -0.19 -37.48
N VAL A 566 -2.76 -1.33 -37.63
CA VAL A 566 -2.53 -2.56 -36.83
C VAL A 566 -1.23 -3.24 -37.25
N VAL A 567 -0.32 -3.44 -36.31
CA VAL A 567 0.92 -4.20 -36.49
C VAL A 567 0.69 -5.64 -36.02
N ARG A 568 1.09 -6.63 -36.83
CA ARG A 568 0.95 -8.04 -36.48
C ARG A 568 2.30 -8.60 -36.02
N VAL A 569 2.36 -9.12 -34.80
CA VAL A 569 3.50 -9.90 -34.29
C VAL A 569 3.19 -11.36 -34.54
N THR A 570 3.90 -11.98 -35.49
CA THR A 570 3.68 -13.39 -35.89
C THR A 570 4.80 -14.33 -35.48
N ASP A 571 6.00 -13.80 -35.27
CA ASP A 571 7.15 -14.56 -34.74
C ASP A 571 7.17 -14.40 -33.21
N ALA A 572 7.09 -15.52 -32.50
CA ALA A 572 7.02 -15.56 -31.05
C ALA A 572 8.36 -15.25 -30.34
N THR A 573 9.47 -15.19 -31.08
CA THR A 573 10.83 -15.00 -30.51
C THR A 573 11.67 -13.97 -31.25
N GLY A 574 11.28 -13.63 -32.48
CA GLY A 574 11.99 -12.67 -33.31
C GLY A 574 11.67 -11.21 -32.99
N THR A 575 12.24 -10.32 -33.80
CA THR A 575 11.93 -8.89 -33.76
C THR A 575 10.97 -8.55 -34.90
N THR A 576 9.82 -7.96 -34.57
CA THR A 576 8.91 -7.36 -35.54
C THR A 576 9.18 -5.86 -35.61
N SER A 577 9.35 -5.32 -36.83
CA SER A 577 9.56 -3.88 -37.03
C SER A 577 8.51 -3.28 -37.95
N ALA A 578 7.96 -2.13 -37.57
CA ALA A 578 6.93 -1.44 -38.37
C ALA A 578 6.98 0.08 -38.21
N THR A 579 6.55 0.80 -39.25
CA THR A 579 6.36 2.25 -39.20
C THR A 579 4.89 2.56 -38.96
N VAL A 580 4.62 3.39 -37.96
CA VAL A 580 3.29 3.81 -37.54
C VAL A 580 3.18 5.33 -37.68
N ARG A 581 2.12 5.79 -38.33
CA ARG A 581 1.80 7.23 -38.43
C ARG A 581 0.61 7.54 -37.54
N LEU A 582 0.78 8.44 -36.58
CA LEU A 582 -0.31 8.91 -35.74
C LEU A 582 -1.25 9.81 -36.54
N PRO A 583 -2.58 9.69 -36.37
CA PRO A 583 -3.53 10.58 -37.03
C PRO A 583 -3.50 12.00 -36.44
N ALA A 584 -3.97 12.99 -37.19
CA ALA A 584 -4.09 14.35 -36.67
C ALA A 584 -5.11 14.39 -35.53
N SER A 585 -4.70 14.86 -34.35
CA SER A 585 -5.61 15.09 -33.22
C SER A 585 -6.64 16.14 -33.64
N ARG A 586 -7.93 15.81 -33.57
CA ARG A 586 -9.00 16.78 -33.80
C ARG A 586 -8.99 17.79 -32.65
N PRO A 587 -8.94 19.11 -32.89
CA PRO A 587 -8.98 20.08 -31.80
C PRO A 587 -10.30 19.92 -31.04
N VAL A 588 -10.21 19.70 -29.73
CA VAL A 588 -11.36 19.76 -28.82
C VAL A 588 -11.80 21.24 -28.78
N PRO A 589 -13.04 21.58 -29.17
CA PRO A 589 -13.52 22.95 -29.02
C PRO A 589 -13.70 23.23 -27.52
N GLY A 590 -12.81 24.02 -26.92
CA GLY A 590 -12.99 24.53 -25.55
C GLY A 590 -11.73 24.72 -24.72
N ALA A 591 -10.60 24.08 -25.05
CA ALA A 591 -9.37 24.20 -24.27
C ALA A 591 -8.40 25.21 -24.89
N ALA A 592 -8.76 26.49 -24.87
CA ALA A 592 -7.81 27.55 -25.15
C ALA A 592 -7.98 28.66 -24.12
N LEU A 593 -7.31 28.53 -22.97
CA LEU A 593 -6.74 29.70 -22.29
C LEU A 593 -5.60 29.26 -21.36
N ALA A 594 -4.52 30.04 -21.44
CA ALA A 594 -3.35 30.08 -20.55
C ALA A 594 -2.24 29.02 -20.75
N ALA A 595 -1.45 29.19 -21.81
CA ALA A 595 0.01 29.23 -21.69
C ALA A 595 0.63 29.78 -22.97
N THR A 596 0.97 31.07 -22.99
CA THR A 596 2.21 31.57 -23.62
C THR A 596 2.33 33.07 -23.32
N GLY A 597 3.31 33.40 -22.47
CA GLY A 597 3.75 34.76 -22.20
C GLY A 597 5.27 34.79 -22.13
N ALA A 598 5.94 34.28 -23.17
CA ALA A 598 7.35 34.55 -23.41
C ALA A 598 7.46 35.83 -24.23
N SER A 599 8.17 36.80 -23.67
CA SER A 599 8.46 38.12 -24.21
C SER A 599 9.03 38.07 -25.63
N VAL A 600 8.36 38.76 -26.57
CA VAL A 600 8.99 39.20 -27.81
C VAL A 600 8.80 40.70 -27.91
N VAL A 601 9.91 41.42 -27.70
CA VAL A 601 10.07 42.83 -28.03
C VAL A 601 10.09 42.92 -29.56
N LEU A 602 9.08 43.54 -30.15
CA LEU A 602 9.19 44.09 -31.49
C LEU A 602 8.62 45.51 -31.51
N ALA A 603 9.54 46.46 -31.53
CA ALA A 603 9.25 47.87 -31.77
C ALA A 603 8.78 48.05 -33.21
N LEU A 604 7.63 48.68 -33.39
CA LEU A 604 7.26 49.43 -34.59
C LEU A 604 6.32 50.56 -34.16
N GLY A 605 6.85 51.77 -34.17
CA GLY A 605 6.07 52.97 -33.94
C GLY A 605 5.18 53.30 -35.13
N LEU A 606 4.02 53.87 -34.87
CA LEU A 606 3.47 54.94 -35.69
C LEU A 606 2.54 55.80 -34.83
N ALA A 607 2.74 57.11 -34.94
CA ALA A 607 2.01 58.16 -34.23
C ALA A 607 0.73 58.59 -34.96
N ALA A 608 -0.30 58.97 -34.21
CA ALA A 608 -1.30 60.04 -34.48
C ALA A 608 -2.37 59.96 -33.35
N ALA A 609 -2.45 60.84 -32.36
CA ALA A 609 -2.77 62.27 -32.34
C ALA A 609 -4.24 62.62 -32.62
N PHE A 610 -4.86 63.31 -31.63
CA PHE A 610 -6.14 64.05 -31.61
C PHE A 610 -7.46 63.23 -31.59
N ALA A 611 -8.50 63.55 -30.82
CA ALA A 611 -8.83 64.74 -30.01
C ALA A 611 -9.84 64.38 -28.91
N ALA A 612 -9.72 65.05 -27.76
CA ALA A 612 -10.76 65.13 -26.75
C ALA A 612 -11.70 66.31 -27.08
N VAL A 613 -13.01 66.05 -27.11
CA VAL A 613 -14.05 67.06 -26.88
C VAL A 613 -15.18 66.39 -26.10
N GLY A 614 -15.44 66.89 -24.89
CA GLY A 614 -16.54 66.47 -24.05
C GLY A 614 -17.80 67.32 -24.21
N THR A 615 -18.92 66.79 -23.74
CA THR A 615 -20.06 67.50 -23.13
C THR A 615 -21.03 66.41 -22.62
N ALA A 616 -21.05 66.13 -21.32
CA ALA A 616 -21.95 66.69 -20.30
C ALA A 616 -23.43 66.29 -20.50
N LEU A 617 -24.02 65.56 -19.54
CA LEU A 617 -25.29 65.93 -18.90
C LEU A 617 -25.63 65.06 -17.67
N LEU A 618 -25.63 65.75 -16.52
CA LEU A 618 -26.59 65.74 -15.39
C LEU A 618 -26.99 64.46 -14.61
N VAL A 619 -26.70 64.54 -13.30
CA VAL A 619 -27.64 64.51 -12.14
C VAL A 619 -28.54 63.27 -12.00
N GLY A 620 -28.59 62.54 -10.90
CA GLY A 620 -28.21 62.76 -9.51
C GLY A 620 -29.25 62.01 -8.66
N ARG A 621 -28.83 61.14 -7.73
CA ARG A 621 -29.76 60.57 -6.75
C ARG A 621 -29.27 60.76 -5.32
N ARG A 622 -30.17 61.39 -4.58
CA ARG A 622 -30.14 61.91 -3.22
C ARG A 622 -29.64 60.91 -2.18
N ARG A 623 -28.87 61.47 -1.25
CA ARG A 623 -28.65 61.01 0.14
C ARG A 623 -29.94 61.05 0.97
N LEU A 624 -29.80 60.45 2.16
CA LEU A 624 -30.47 60.64 3.46
C LEU A 624 -31.15 59.31 3.84
N THR A 625 -30.98 58.71 5.02
CA THR A 625 -30.41 59.04 6.35
C THR A 625 -30.52 57.70 7.12
N ARG A 626 -29.67 57.31 8.06
CA ARG A 626 -29.20 58.03 9.25
C ARG A 626 -28.00 57.30 9.83
#